data_AF-A0A5J4Q578-F1
#
_entry.id   AF-A0A5J4Q578-F1
#
_cell.length_a   1.000
_cell.length_b   1.000
_cell.length_c   1.000
_cell.angle_alpha   90.00
_cell.angle_beta   90.00
_cell.angle_gamma   90.00
#
_symmetry.space_group_name_H-M   'P 1'
#
loop_
_entity.id
_entity.type
_entity.pdbx_description
1 polymer ?
#
loop_
_entity_poly.entity_id
_entity_poly.type
_entity_poly.pdbx_seq_one_letter_code
_entity_poly.pdbx_strand_id
1 'polypeptide(L)'
;MVAKSYYTSDKSLVRIGKEFTVKPSTVYNWVQRYKVEFSQEKSIQQEITTFSSVLNTDAPVKKKKMTSEQLKQRNLELESQLKEEQIRSITLNQMIDMAEQELNISIRKKSGAKQSR
;
A
#
# COMPACT_ATOMS: atom_id res chain seq x y z
N MET A 1 27.18 20.15 8.85
CA MET A 1 27.14 21.03 7.67
C MET A 1 25.69 21.32 7.31
N VAL A 2 25.32 22.58 7.11
CA VAL A 2 23.91 23.03 6.95
C VAL A 2 23.24 22.48 5.69
N ALA A 3 23.98 22.35 4.59
CA ALA A 3 23.48 21.71 3.38
C ALA A 3 23.14 20.24 3.66
N LYS A 4 24.09 19.43 4.15
CA LYS A 4 23.86 18.01 4.48
C LYS A 4 22.60 17.78 5.34
N SER A 5 22.38 18.58 6.39
CA SER A 5 21.17 18.45 7.23
C SER A 5 19.84 18.63 6.48
N TYR A 6 19.83 19.37 5.37
CA TYR A 6 18.65 19.49 4.50
C TYR A 6 18.40 18.26 3.63
N TYR A 7 19.48 17.57 3.24
CA TYR A 7 19.42 16.38 2.40
C TYR A 7 19.22 15.09 3.20
N THR A 8 19.64 15.09 4.49
CA THR A 8 19.56 13.91 5.37
C THR A 8 18.34 13.91 6.29
N SER A 9 17.64 15.03 6.42
CA SER A 9 16.51 15.17 7.34
C SER A 9 15.31 15.79 6.62
N ASP A 10 14.11 15.35 6.99
CA ASP A 10 12.85 15.89 6.48
C ASP A 10 12.47 17.24 7.13
N LYS A 11 13.44 18.15 7.23
CA LYS A 11 13.27 19.47 7.86
C LYS A 11 13.24 20.54 6.77
N SER A 12 12.28 21.46 6.87
CA SER A 12 12.19 22.59 5.94
C SER A 12 13.37 23.55 6.08
N LEU A 13 13.66 24.32 5.01
CA LEU A 13 14.72 25.34 4.98
C LEU A 13 14.62 26.33 6.16
N VAL A 14 13.40 26.68 6.55
CA VAL A 14 13.12 27.60 7.67
C VAL A 14 13.48 26.94 9.01
N ARG A 15 13.15 25.66 9.18
CA ARG A 15 13.44 24.91 10.41
C ARG A 15 14.94 24.69 10.59
N ILE A 16 15.65 24.37 9.52
CA ILE A 16 17.12 24.25 9.52
C ILE A 16 17.77 25.62 9.76
N GLY A 17 17.23 26.68 9.17
CA GLY A 17 17.71 28.04 9.44
C GLY A 17 17.62 28.41 10.92
N LYS A 18 16.51 28.05 11.58
CA LYS A 18 16.35 28.24 13.04
C LYS A 18 17.33 27.40 13.85
N GLU A 19 17.57 26.14 13.47
CA GLU A 19 18.46 25.21 14.19
C GLU A 19 19.93 25.63 14.11
N PHE A 20 20.35 26.16 12.95
CA PHE A 20 21.73 26.61 12.74
C PHE A 20 21.90 28.13 12.90
N THR A 21 20.88 28.85 13.40
CA THR A 21 20.88 30.30 13.60
C THR A 21 21.32 31.08 12.36
N VAL A 22 20.84 30.66 11.18
CA VAL A 22 21.13 31.30 9.89
C VAL A 22 19.84 31.68 9.17
N LYS A 23 19.91 32.73 8.35
CA LYS A 23 18.76 33.13 7.53
C LYS A 23 18.38 31.98 6.57
N PRO A 24 17.08 31.72 6.32
CA PRO A 24 16.64 30.68 5.39
C PRO A 24 17.21 30.86 3.97
N SER A 25 17.47 32.10 3.55
CA SER A 25 18.13 32.41 2.27
C SER A 25 19.56 31.89 2.20
N THR A 26 20.32 31.94 3.31
CA THR A 26 21.67 31.38 3.41
C THR A 26 21.63 29.86 3.28
N VAL A 27 20.64 29.21 3.93
CA VAL A 27 20.40 27.77 3.78
C VAL A 27 20.11 27.42 2.34
N TYR A 28 19.21 28.17 1.67
CA TYR A 28 18.88 27.96 0.27
C TYR A 28 20.12 28.06 -0.64
N ASN A 29 20.94 29.09 -0.47
CA ASN A 29 22.15 29.28 -1.27
C ASN A 29 23.14 28.12 -1.11
N TRP A 30 23.33 27.62 0.12
CA TRP A 30 24.18 26.44 0.36
C TRP A 30 23.56 25.16 -0.22
N VAL A 31 22.25 24.97 -0.09
CA VAL A 31 21.55 23.82 -0.67
C VAL A 31 21.69 23.78 -2.19
N GLN A 32 21.65 24.94 -2.88
CA GLN A 32 21.87 25.03 -4.32
C GLN A 32 23.33 24.80 -4.69
N ARG A 33 24.27 25.41 -3.96
CA ARG A 33 25.71 25.26 -4.21
C ARG A 33 26.17 23.81 -4.10
N TYR A 34 25.66 23.06 -3.13
CA TYR A 34 26.01 21.66 -2.87
C TYR A 34 24.99 20.68 -3.47
N LYS A 35 24.13 21.11 -4.40
CA LYS A 35 23.09 20.27 -4.99
C LYS A 35 23.64 19.02 -5.66
N VAL A 36 24.76 19.15 -6.37
CA VAL A 36 25.39 18.04 -7.12
C VAL A 36 25.97 17.00 -6.17
N GLU A 37 26.67 17.45 -5.12
CA GLU A 37 27.32 16.56 -4.15
C GLU A 37 26.32 15.74 -3.33
N PHE A 38 25.18 16.33 -2.97
CA PHE A 38 24.13 15.65 -2.20
C PHE A 38 22.96 15.14 -3.06
N SER A 39 23.08 15.15 -4.40
CA SER A 39 22.00 14.71 -5.30
C SER A 39 21.71 13.22 -5.17
N GLN A 40 22.74 12.41 -4.88
CA GLN A 40 22.59 10.97 -4.65
C GLN A 40 21.87 10.68 -3.32
N GLU A 41 22.14 11.48 -2.27
CA GLU A 41 21.47 11.34 -0.97
C GLU A 41 19.99 11.78 -1.02
N LYS A 42 19.61 12.75 -1.87
CA LYS A 42 18.17 13.07 -2.08
C LYS A 42 17.40 11.93 -2.71
N SER A 43 17.97 11.24 -3.70
CA SER A 43 17.25 10.19 -4.43
C SER A 43 16.80 9.09 -3.47
N ILE A 44 17.71 8.69 -2.56
CA ILE A 44 17.44 7.65 -1.56
C ILE A 44 16.33 8.10 -0.59
N GLN A 45 16.35 9.34 -0.10
CA GLN A 45 15.32 9.82 0.84
C GLN A 45 13.99 10.13 0.16
N GLN A 46 13.99 10.66 -1.06
CA GLN A 46 12.75 10.89 -1.83
C GLN A 46 12.07 9.56 -2.16
N GLU A 47 12.82 8.51 -2.50
CA GLU A 47 12.26 7.17 -2.70
C GLU A 47 11.65 6.61 -1.40
N ILE A 48 12.30 6.78 -0.25
CA ILE A 48 11.76 6.36 1.06
C ILE A 48 10.50 7.17 1.44
N THR A 49 10.51 8.50 1.25
CA THR A 49 9.35 9.35 1.52
C THR A 49 8.20 9.08 0.55
N THR A 50 8.49 8.85 -0.74
CA THR A 50 7.47 8.49 -1.72
C THR A 50 6.88 7.12 -1.38
N PHE A 51 7.69 6.12 -1.07
CA PHE A 51 7.23 4.79 -0.67
C PHE A 51 6.37 4.82 0.60
N SER A 52 6.80 5.56 1.62
CA SER A 52 5.99 5.74 2.85
C SER A 52 4.71 6.55 2.61
N SER A 53 4.70 7.51 1.67
CA SER A 53 3.48 8.25 1.33
C SER A 53 2.44 7.38 0.61
N VAL A 54 2.89 6.46 -0.27
CA VAL A 54 2.02 5.50 -0.97
C VAL A 54 1.45 4.45 -0.01
N LEU A 55 2.16 4.12 1.08
CA LEU A 55 1.59 3.29 2.16
C LEU A 55 0.53 4.03 3.01
N ASN A 56 0.45 5.36 2.92
CA ASN A 56 -0.48 6.20 3.67
C ASN A 56 -1.63 6.78 2.81
N THR A 57 -1.77 6.35 1.55
CA THR A 57 -2.88 6.79 0.67
C THR A 57 -4.19 6.05 0.88
N ASP A 58 -4.21 4.99 1.69
CA ASP A 58 -5.47 4.50 2.23
C ASP A 58 -5.95 5.55 3.24
N ALA A 59 -7.17 6.07 3.03
CA ALA A 59 -7.86 6.97 3.95
C ALA A 59 -7.58 6.60 5.41
N PRO A 60 -7.55 7.55 6.37
CA PRO A 60 -7.29 7.23 7.77
C PRO A 60 -8.45 6.41 8.35
N VAL A 61 -8.49 5.12 8.01
CA VAL A 61 -9.15 4.09 8.77
C VAL A 61 -8.38 4.13 10.06
N LYS A 62 -8.99 4.72 11.08
CA LYS A 62 -8.50 4.64 12.45
C LYS A 62 -8.33 3.16 12.74
N LYS A 63 -7.12 2.62 12.51
CA LYS A 63 -6.76 1.24 12.88
C LYS A 63 -6.79 1.25 14.40
N LYS A 64 -7.97 0.96 14.96
CA LYS A 64 -8.15 0.71 16.38
C LYS A 64 -7.11 -0.36 16.69
N LYS A 65 -6.12 -0.03 17.51
CA LYS A 65 -5.07 -0.97 17.91
C LYS A 65 -5.78 -2.10 18.66
N MET A 66 -6.15 -3.16 17.93
CA MET A 66 -6.73 -4.36 18.51
C MET A 66 -5.62 -5.09 19.25
N THR A 67 -5.94 -5.58 20.44
CA THR A 67 -5.01 -6.37 21.23
C THR A 67 -4.66 -7.65 20.46
N SER A 68 -3.46 -8.22 20.69
CA SER A 68 -3.00 -9.45 20.04
C SER A 68 -4.03 -10.59 20.13
N GLU A 69 -4.74 -10.70 21.26
CA GLU A 69 -5.81 -11.68 21.48
C GLU A 69 -7.03 -11.45 20.58
N GLN A 70 -7.45 -10.19 20.42
CA GLN A 70 -8.57 -9.84 19.55
C GLN A 70 -8.25 -10.11 18.07
N LEU A 71 -6.99 -9.94 17.67
CA LEU A 71 -6.52 -10.28 16.32
C LEU A 71 -6.57 -11.80 16.08
N LYS A 72 -6.14 -12.61 17.05
CA LYS A 72 -6.23 -14.08 16.96
C LYS A 72 -7.67 -14.55 16.85
N GLN A 73 -8.57 -14.00 17.66
CA GLN A 73 -9.99 -14.34 17.60
C GLN A 73 -10.59 -13.97 16.25
N ARG A 74 -10.24 -12.80 15.71
CA ARG A 74 -10.69 -12.38 14.38
C ARG A 74 -10.17 -13.30 13.27
N ASN A 75 -8.92 -13.76 13.35
CA ASN A 75 -8.38 -14.71 12.39
C ASN A 75 -9.14 -16.04 12.41
N LEU A 76 -9.43 -16.60 13.59
CA LEU A 76 -10.22 -17.83 13.70
C LEU A 76 -11.63 -17.68 13.12
N GLU A 77 -12.28 -16.54 13.38
CA GLU A 77 -13.59 -16.22 12.81
C GLU A 77 -13.54 -16.14 11.27
N LEU A 78 -12.53 -15.45 10.74
CA LEU A 78 -12.33 -15.30 9.29
C LEU A 78 -12.01 -16.64 8.62
N GLU A 79 -11.20 -17.49 9.24
CA GLU A 79 -10.90 -18.84 8.76
C GLU A 79 -12.17 -19.71 8.71
N SER A 80 -13.04 -19.59 9.71
CA SER A 80 -14.33 -20.29 9.72
C SER A 80 -15.23 -19.82 8.58
N GLN A 81 -15.37 -18.51 8.38
CA GLN A 81 -16.17 -17.93 7.29
C GLN A 81 -15.64 -18.34 5.92
N LEU A 82 -14.31 -18.34 5.76
CA LEU A 82 -13.67 -18.77 4.53
C LEU A 82 -14.00 -20.23 4.21
N LYS A 83 -13.92 -21.11 5.21
CA LYS A 83 -14.22 -22.53 5.04
C LYS A 83 -15.69 -22.77 4.66
N GLU A 84 -16.61 -22.03 5.28
CA GLU A 84 -18.04 -22.10 4.96
C GLU A 84 -18.31 -21.70 3.50
N GLU A 85 -17.76 -20.57 3.05
CA GLU A 85 -17.92 -20.10 1.68
C GLU A 85 -17.25 -21.03 0.66
N GLN A 86 -16.11 -21.65 1.00
CA GLN A 86 -15.48 -22.68 0.16
C GLN A 86 -16.39 -23.89 -0.03
N ILE A 87 -16.98 -24.42 1.06
CA ILE A 87 -17.91 -25.55 0.98
C ILE A 87 -19.12 -25.16 0.13
N ARG A 88 -19.70 -24.00 0.38
CA ARG A 88 -20.84 -23.48 -0.40
C ARG A 88 -20.52 -23.42 -1.89
N SER A 89 -19.36 -22.88 -2.26
CA SER A 89 -18.91 -22.79 -3.65
C SER A 89 -18.73 -24.18 -4.28
N ILE A 90 -18.11 -25.12 -3.57
CA ILE A 90 -17.92 -26.50 -4.06
C ILE A 90 -19.27 -27.17 -4.27
N THR A 91 -20.18 -27.09 -3.31
CA THR A 91 -21.51 -27.70 -3.39
C THR A 91 -22.33 -27.11 -4.55
N LEU A 92 -22.30 -25.79 -4.74
CA LEU A 92 -22.96 -25.14 -5.88
C LEU A 92 -22.40 -25.63 -7.22
N ASN A 93 -21.08 -25.75 -7.33
CA ASN A 93 -20.47 -26.28 -8.54
C ASN A 93 -20.88 -27.74 -8.80
N GLN A 94 -20.87 -28.58 -7.76
CA GLN A 94 -21.31 -29.97 -7.87
C GLN A 94 -22.80 -30.08 -8.26
N MET A 95 -23.67 -29.23 -7.72
CA MET A 95 -25.08 -29.19 -8.13
C MET A 95 -25.23 -28.83 -9.61
N ILE A 96 -24.40 -27.91 -10.11
CA ILE A 96 -24.37 -27.60 -11.55
C ILE A 96 -23.89 -28.81 -12.35
N ASP A 97 -22.83 -29.48 -11.91
CA ASP A 97 -22.29 -30.66 -12.62
C ASP A 97 -23.36 -31.77 -12.69
N MET A 98 -24.05 -32.07 -11.59
CA MET A 98 -25.14 -33.04 -11.56
C MET A 98 -26.30 -32.63 -12.49
N ALA A 99 -26.71 -31.37 -12.47
CA ALA A 99 -27.78 -30.87 -13.34
C ALA A 99 -27.41 -30.95 -14.83
N GLU A 100 -26.17 -30.62 -15.20
CA GLU A 100 -25.68 -30.76 -16.58
C GLU A 100 -25.67 -32.23 -17.03
N GLN A 101 -25.28 -33.15 -16.14
CA GLN A 101 -25.28 -34.59 -16.40
C GLN A 101 -26.68 -35.17 -16.57
N GLU A 102 -27.61 -34.85 -15.66
CA GLU A 102 -28.98 -35.40 -15.65
C GLU A 102 -29.84 -34.84 -16.77
N LEU A 103 -29.74 -33.54 -17.05
CA LEU A 103 -30.57 -32.86 -18.04
C LEU A 103 -29.93 -32.83 -19.43
N ASN A 104 -28.66 -33.23 -19.55
CA ASN A 104 -27.87 -33.21 -20.79
C ASN A 104 -27.88 -31.83 -21.50
N ILE A 105 -27.91 -30.75 -20.70
CA ILE A 105 -27.82 -29.36 -21.16
C ILE A 105 -26.57 -28.71 -20.57
N SER A 106 -25.96 -27.78 -21.33
CA SER A 106 -24.81 -27.01 -20.85
C SER A 106 -25.32 -25.73 -20.17
N ILE A 107 -25.17 -25.66 -18.85
CA ILE A 107 -25.57 -24.53 -18.01
C ILE A 107 -24.44 -23.52 -17.91
N ARG A 108 -23.19 -23.98 -17.79
CA ARG A 108 -22.01 -23.12 -17.74
C ARG A 108 -21.69 -22.53 -19.11
N LYS A 109 -21.17 -21.30 -19.15
CA LYS A 109 -20.67 -20.71 -20.40
C LYS A 109 -19.47 -21.51 -20.92
N LYS A 110 -19.50 -21.86 -22.21
CA LYS A 110 -18.34 -22.44 -22.90
C LYS A 110 -17.23 -21.39 -22.98
N SER A 111 -16.01 -21.76 -22.58
CA SER A 111 -14.83 -20.91 -22.78
C SER A 111 -14.64 -20.67 -24.28
N GLY A 112 -14.54 -19.41 -24.70
CA GLY A 112 -14.25 -19.05 -26.10
C GLY A 112 -15.39 -18.45 -26.92
N ALA A 113 -16.54 -18.11 -26.34
CA ALA A 113 -17.51 -17.28 -27.06
C ALA A 113 -16.89 -15.89 -27.31
N LYS A 114 -16.44 -15.65 -28.55
CA LYS A 114 -15.88 -14.38 -29.02
C LYS A 114 -16.89 -13.28 -28.68
N GLN A 115 -16.48 -12.33 -27.83
CA GLN A 115 -17.29 -11.16 -27.52
C GLN A 115 -17.62 -10.46 -28.84
N SER A 116 -18.89 -10.46 -29.24
CA SER A 116 -19.32 -9.67 -30.40
C SER A 116 -19.07 -8.20 -30.05
N ARG A 117 -18.29 -7.52 -30.89
CA ARG A 117 -18.11 -6.07 -30.82
C ARG A 117 -19.44 -5.35 -30.97
#